data_AF-A0A3B0XXJ5-F1
#
_entry.id   AF-A0A3B0XXJ5-F1
#
_cell.length_a   1.000
_cell.length_b   1.000
_cell.length_c   1.000
_cell.angle_alpha   90.00
_cell.angle_beta   90.00
_cell.angle_gamma   90.00
#
_symmetry.space_group_name_H-M   'P 1'
#
loop_
_entity.id
_entity.type
_entity.pdbx_description
1 polymer ?
#
loop_
_entity_poly.entity_id
_entity_poly.type
_entity_poly.pdbx_seq_one_letter_code
_entity_poly.pdbx_strand_id
1 'polypeptide(L)'
;MPLINRLSQLFKADANAILDCIEDPEQLLKQAIREMQDNINQHVQQLKRLNYEAQKISANEVDIQHSIKQLDEELDICLASEKQDLARIVIRKKLLAQRILQNNTGKQKMLKKKISNSEKHLSDKQNSLLSMQQKSDV
;
A
#
# COMPACT_ATOMS: atom_id res chain seq x y z
N MET A 1 -6.99 -10.02 16.40
CA MET A 1 -7.33 -11.03 17.42
C MET A 1 -8.59 -11.80 17.00
N PRO A 2 -8.75 -13.08 17.40
CA PRO A 2 -9.81 -13.98 16.90
C PRO A 2 -11.23 -13.67 17.41
N LEU A 3 -11.36 -12.80 18.42
CA LEU A 3 -12.64 -12.42 19.02
C LEU A 3 -13.55 -11.67 18.03
N ILE A 4 -12.98 -10.78 17.23
CA ILE A 4 -13.72 -9.92 16.28
C ILE A 4 -14.34 -10.73 15.13
N ASN A 5 -13.58 -11.69 14.58
CA ASN A 5 -14.09 -12.57 13.51
C ASN A 5 -15.17 -13.52 14.02
N ARG A 6 -15.05 -14.02 15.26
CA ARG A 6 -16.09 -14.84 15.88
C ARG A 6 -17.35 -14.02 16.10
N LEU A 7 -17.26 -12.81 16.64
CA LEU A 7 -18.43 -11.93 16.82
C LEU A 7 -19.12 -11.61 15.49
N SER A 8 -18.36 -11.23 14.45
CA SER A 8 -18.93 -10.90 13.14
C SER A 8 -19.62 -12.10 12.47
N GLN A 9 -19.09 -13.32 12.65
CA GLN A 9 -19.74 -14.54 12.21
C GLN A 9 -20.96 -14.89 13.06
N LEU A 10 -20.92 -14.68 14.38
CA LEU A 10 -22.02 -14.91 15.31
C LEU A 10 -23.21 -13.96 15.05
N PHE A 11 -22.96 -12.68 14.77
CA PHE A 11 -23.97 -11.69 14.35
C PHE A 11 -24.58 -11.96 12.97
N LYS A 12 -23.89 -12.72 12.11
CA LYS A 12 -24.41 -13.18 10.81
C LYS A 12 -25.20 -14.48 10.92
N ALA A 13 -24.94 -15.29 11.94
CA ALA A 13 -25.47 -16.65 12.05
C ALA A 13 -26.77 -16.74 12.88
N ASP A 14 -26.91 -16.03 14.01
CA ASP A 14 -28.17 -15.97 14.75
C ASP A 14 -28.10 -14.92 15.87
N ALA A 15 -28.72 -13.75 15.66
CA ALA A 15 -28.79 -12.70 16.68
C ALA A 15 -29.75 -13.07 17.83
N ASN A 16 -30.81 -13.81 17.54
CA ASN A 16 -31.90 -14.06 18.50
C ASN A 16 -31.56 -15.11 19.58
N ALA A 17 -30.69 -16.09 19.30
CA ALA A 17 -30.41 -17.18 20.23
C ALA A 17 -29.32 -16.86 21.28
N ILE A 18 -28.53 -15.80 21.06
CA ILE A 18 -27.40 -15.43 21.93
C ILE A 18 -27.73 -14.20 22.77
N LEU A 19 -28.68 -13.37 22.35
CA LEU A 19 -29.23 -12.26 23.15
C LEU A 19 -29.72 -12.71 24.54
N ASP A 20 -30.24 -13.94 24.66
CA ASP A 20 -30.70 -14.51 25.93
C ASP A 20 -29.57 -14.97 26.88
N CYS A 21 -28.34 -15.12 26.38
CA CYS A 21 -27.20 -15.66 27.15
C CYS A 21 -26.17 -14.60 27.58
N ILE A 22 -26.38 -13.33 27.21
CA ILE A 22 -25.42 -12.24 27.44
C ILE A 22 -26.12 -11.14 28.23
N GLU A 23 -25.60 -10.82 29.42
CA GLU A 23 -26.18 -9.82 30.33
C GLU A 23 -26.15 -8.38 29.78
N ASP A 24 -25.24 -8.05 28.84
CA ASP A 24 -25.14 -6.72 28.20
C ASP A 24 -24.61 -6.78 26.73
N PRO A 25 -25.41 -7.25 25.76
CA PRO A 25 -24.98 -7.45 24.37
C PRO A 25 -24.74 -6.14 23.62
N GLU A 26 -25.47 -5.07 23.97
CA GLU A 26 -25.29 -3.75 23.36
C GLU A 26 -23.93 -3.13 23.66
N GLN A 27 -23.44 -3.27 24.89
CA GLN A 27 -22.15 -2.69 25.30
C GLN A 27 -21.00 -3.36 24.55
N LEU A 28 -21.05 -4.69 24.41
CA LEU A 28 -20.07 -5.46 23.64
C LEU A 28 -20.08 -5.08 22.15
N LEU A 29 -21.26 -4.86 21.56
CA LEU A 29 -21.37 -4.41 20.17
C LEU A 29 -20.77 -3.00 19.98
N LYS A 30 -21.09 -2.06 20.88
CA LYS A 30 -20.52 -0.70 20.87
C LYS A 30 -19.00 -0.73 21.00
N GLN A 31 -18.46 -1.60 21.85
CA GLN A 31 -17.01 -1.80 21.98
C GLN A 31 -16.40 -2.39 20.70
N ALA A 32 -17.01 -3.41 20.10
CA ALA A 32 -16.53 -4.02 18.87
C ALA A 32 -16.51 -3.02 17.69
N ILE A 33 -17.52 -2.15 17.59
CA ILE A 33 -17.55 -1.07 16.59
C ILE A 33 -16.40 -0.08 16.79
N ARG A 34 -16.12 0.33 18.04
CA ARG A 34 -15.00 1.23 18.37
C ARG A 34 -13.65 0.60 18.02
N GLU A 35 -13.42 -0.64 18.43
CA GLU A 35 -12.17 -1.36 18.10
C GLU A 35 -11.97 -1.50 16.58
N MET A 36 -13.06 -1.69 15.82
CA MET A 36 -13.00 -1.77 14.37
C MET A 36 -12.72 -0.40 13.72
N GLN A 37 -13.33 0.67 14.22
CA GLN A 37 -13.01 2.05 13.82
C GLN A 37 -11.54 2.40 14.07
N ASP A 38 -11.01 2.04 15.24
CA ASP A 38 -9.60 2.26 15.56
C ASP A 38 -8.67 1.47 14.63
N ASN A 39 -9.03 0.22 14.33
CA ASN A 39 -8.28 -0.61 13.38
C ASN A 39 -8.28 -0.01 11.96
N ILE A 40 -9.44 0.49 11.50
CA ILE A 40 -9.58 1.21 10.22
C ILE A 40 -8.68 2.45 10.22
N ASN A 41 -8.71 3.27 11.27
CA ASN A 41 -7.89 4.47 11.38
C ASN A 41 -6.39 4.15 11.32
N GLN A 42 -5.94 3.11 12.02
CA GLN A 42 -4.55 2.63 11.96
C GLN A 42 -4.16 2.19 10.54
N HIS A 43 -5.03 1.44 9.86
CA HIS A 43 -4.78 1.01 8.48
C HIS A 43 -4.76 2.17 7.49
N VAL A 44 -5.62 3.18 7.64
CA VAL A 44 -5.59 4.41 6.84
C VAL A 44 -4.25 5.13 7.01
N GLN A 45 -3.74 5.25 8.24
CA GLN A 45 -2.44 5.86 8.48
C GLN A 45 -1.29 5.07 7.83
N GLN A 46 -1.34 3.73 7.91
CA GLN A 46 -0.36 2.87 7.23
C GLN A 46 -0.41 3.04 5.71
N LEU A 47 -1.60 3.10 5.12
CA LEU A 47 -1.80 3.37 3.69
C LEU A 47 -1.23 4.73 3.28
N LYS A 48 -1.44 5.78 4.08
CA LYS A 48 -0.83 7.10 3.83
C LYS A 48 0.70 7.02 3.78
N ARG A 49 1.32 6.28 4.71
CA ARG A 49 2.79 6.09 4.73
C ARG A 49 3.28 5.34 3.50
N LEU A 50 2.60 4.25 3.11
CA LEU A 50 2.94 3.48 1.92
C LEU A 50 2.80 4.32 0.63
N ASN A 51 1.75 5.13 0.53
CA ASN A 51 1.55 6.03 -0.59
C ASN A 51 2.67 7.09 -0.68
N TYR A 52 3.06 7.68 0.45
CA TYR A 52 4.17 8.63 0.49
C TYR A 52 5.50 7.97 0.07
N GLU A 53 5.78 6.76 0.54
CA GLU A 53 6.97 6.00 0.13
C GLU A 53 6.96 5.71 -1.39
N ALA A 54 5.81 5.30 -1.94
CA ALA A 54 5.64 5.05 -3.36
C ALA A 54 5.87 6.32 -4.20
N GLN A 55 5.38 7.48 -3.73
CA GLN A 55 5.62 8.77 -4.38
C GLN A 55 7.11 9.14 -4.36
N LYS A 56 7.79 8.97 -3.22
CA LYS A 56 9.22 9.25 -3.11
C LYS A 56 10.06 8.38 -4.05
N ILE A 57 9.74 7.08 -4.14
CA ILE A 57 10.41 6.18 -5.08
C ILE A 57 10.13 6.61 -6.53
N SER A 58 8.88 7.00 -6.84
CA SER A 58 8.53 7.49 -8.16
C SER A 58 9.28 8.76 -8.55
N ALA A 59 9.49 9.69 -7.62
CA ALA A 59 10.28 10.90 -7.87
C ALA A 59 11.74 10.54 -8.17
N ASN A 60 12.34 9.68 -7.34
CA ASN A 60 13.72 9.20 -7.56
C ASN A 60 13.88 8.46 -8.90
N GLU A 61 12.87 7.73 -9.36
CA GLU A 61 12.90 7.08 -10.68
C GLU A 61 12.98 8.10 -11.82
N VAL A 62 12.26 9.21 -11.72
CA VAL A 62 12.30 10.29 -12.71
C VAL A 62 13.68 10.93 -12.77
N ASP A 63 14.31 11.18 -11.61
CA ASP A 63 15.65 11.75 -11.54
C ASP A 63 16.70 10.82 -12.17
N ILE A 64 16.63 9.52 -11.86
CA ILE A 64 17.53 8.51 -12.45
C ILE A 64 17.30 8.39 -13.96
N GLN A 65 16.05 8.45 -14.43
CA GLN A 65 15.74 8.47 -15.86
C GLN A 65 16.33 9.69 -16.55
N HIS A 66 16.28 10.86 -15.92
CA HIS A 66 16.90 12.07 -16.46
C HIS A 66 18.43 11.91 -16.54
N SER A 67 19.07 11.37 -15.50
CA SER A 67 20.51 11.09 -15.51
C SER A 67 20.89 10.08 -16.60
N ILE A 68 20.08 9.05 -16.86
CA ILE A 68 20.31 8.12 -17.97
C ILE A 68 20.27 8.83 -19.32
N LYS A 69 19.32 9.77 -19.53
CA LYS A 69 19.25 10.56 -20.76
C LYS A 69 20.47 11.45 -20.95
N GLN A 70 20.94 12.11 -19.89
CA GLN A 70 22.16 12.90 -19.94
C GLN A 70 23.39 12.06 -20.28
N LEU A 71 23.51 10.86 -19.69
CA LEU A 71 24.57 9.92 -20.02
C LEU A 71 24.48 9.41 -21.48
N ASP A 72 23.27 9.35 -22.05
CA ASP A 72 23.09 9.03 -23.46
C ASP A 72 23.58 10.14 -24.38
N GLU A 73 23.24 11.39 -24.08
CA GLU A 73 23.74 12.56 -24.81
C GLU A 73 25.29 12.66 -24.71
N GLU A 74 25.86 12.45 -23.51
CA GLU A 74 27.31 12.39 -23.31
C GLU A 74 27.96 11.26 -24.12
N LEU A 75 27.31 10.09 -24.19
CA LEU A 75 27.81 8.95 -24.94
C LEU A 75 27.87 9.25 -26.43
N ASP A 76 26.82 9.87 -26.97
CA ASP A 76 26.75 10.27 -28.38
C ASP A 76 27.89 11.25 -28.74
N ILE A 77 28.19 12.22 -27.86
CA ILE A 77 29.32 13.15 -28.02
C ILE A 77 30.66 12.41 -27.98
N CYS A 78 30.82 11.46 -27.04
CA CYS A 78 32.05 10.67 -26.93
C CYS A 78 32.31 9.81 -28.17
N LEU A 79 31.25 9.21 -28.72
CA LEU A 79 31.32 8.41 -29.94
C LEU A 79 31.63 9.27 -31.17
N ALA A 80 30.99 10.44 -31.30
CA ALA A 80 31.27 11.39 -32.37
C ALA A 80 32.71 11.94 -32.31
N SER A 81 33.29 12.02 -31.12
CA SER A 81 34.67 12.48 -30.89
C SER A 81 35.72 11.36 -30.98
N GLU A 82 35.33 10.13 -31.34
CA GLU A 82 36.18 8.91 -31.38
C GLU A 82 36.90 8.58 -30.05
N LYS A 83 36.42 9.13 -28.92
CA LYS A 83 37.01 8.93 -27.58
C LYS A 83 36.48 7.63 -26.96
N GLN A 84 36.92 6.49 -27.50
CA GLN A 84 36.41 5.18 -27.10
C GLN A 84 36.58 4.85 -25.61
N ASP A 85 37.67 5.28 -24.98
CA ASP A 85 37.90 5.02 -23.57
C ASP A 85 36.94 5.79 -22.67
N LEU A 86 36.59 7.01 -23.05
CA LEU A 86 35.58 7.82 -22.36
C LEU A 86 34.18 7.24 -22.57
N ALA A 87 33.86 6.81 -23.79
CA ALA A 87 32.59 6.14 -24.11
C ALA A 87 32.39 4.88 -23.25
N ARG A 88 33.44 4.06 -23.05
CA ARG A 88 33.38 2.88 -22.18
C ARG A 88 33.02 3.22 -20.72
N ILE A 89 33.52 4.34 -20.20
CA ILE A 89 33.20 4.81 -18.84
C ILE A 89 31.74 5.24 -18.75
N VAL A 90 31.27 6.02 -19.73
CA VAL A 90 29.88 6.50 -19.79
C VAL A 90 28.90 5.32 -19.91
N ILE A 91 29.20 4.33 -20.76
CA ILE A 91 28.41 3.09 -20.87
C ILE A 91 28.29 2.38 -19.53
N ARG A 92 29.40 2.22 -18.79
CA ARG A 92 29.36 1.59 -17.46
C ARG A 92 28.46 2.35 -16.50
N LYS A 93 28.58 3.69 -16.44
CA LYS A 93 27.71 4.54 -15.60
C LYS A 93 26.24 4.39 -15.98
N LYS A 94 25.94 4.40 -17.28
CA LYS A 94 24.58 4.22 -17.82
C LYS A 94 23.99 2.87 -17.41
N LEU A 95 24.74 1.78 -17.59
CA LEU A 95 24.29 0.43 -17.21
C LEU A 95 24.00 0.31 -15.72
N LEU A 96 24.82 0.93 -14.86
CA LEU A 96 24.58 0.98 -13.42
C LEU A 96 23.28 1.75 -13.11
N ALA A 97 23.09 2.94 -13.69
CA ALA A 97 21.88 3.73 -13.51
C ALA A 97 20.63 2.98 -13.97
N GLN A 98 20.69 2.31 -15.12
CA GLN A 98 19.60 1.48 -15.65
C GLN A 98 19.26 0.30 -14.73
N ARG A 99 20.27 -0.37 -14.15
CA ARG A 99 20.04 -1.45 -13.18
C ARG A 99 19.37 -0.95 -11.91
N ILE A 100 19.77 0.22 -11.40
CA ILE A 100 19.12 0.86 -10.25
C ILE A 100 17.66 1.19 -10.58
N LEU A 101 17.40 1.76 -11.76
CA LEU A 101 16.05 2.06 -12.23
C LEU A 101 15.20 0.79 -12.32
N GLN A 102 15.73 -0.30 -12.87
CA GLN A 102 15.02 -1.58 -12.94
C GLN A 102 14.64 -2.12 -11.56
N ASN A 103 15.55 -2.02 -10.58
CA ASN A 103 15.27 -2.43 -9.22
C ASN A 103 14.19 -1.56 -8.55
N ASN A 104 14.27 -0.24 -8.74
CA ASN A 104 13.28 0.70 -8.19
C ASN A 104 11.90 0.46 -8.80
N THR A 105 11.81 0.28 -10.13
CA THR A 105 10.53 0.02 -10.80
C THR A 105 9.91 -1.30 -10.34
N GLY A 106 10.72 -2.33 -10.06
CA GLY A 106 10.27 -3.57 -9.44
C GLY A 106 9.67 -3.34 -8.05
N LYS A 107 10.38 -2.59 -7.19
CA LYS A 107 9.90 -2.22 -5.84
C LYS A 107 8.62 -1.38 -5.90
N GLN A 108 8.55 -0.42 -6.81
CA GLN A 108 7.40 0.45 -7.00
C GLN A 108 6.16 -0.35 -7.42
N LYS A 109 6.30 -1.30 -8.35
CA LYS A 109 5.20 -2.20 -8.75
C LYS A 109 4.71 -3.04 -7.57
N MET A 110 5.63 -3.56 -6.75
CA MET A 110 5.27 -4.33 -5.56
C MET A 110 4.53 -3.46 -4.53
N LEU A 111 5.00 -2.24 -4.27
CA LEU A 111 4.34 -1.29 -3.37
C LEU A 111 2.95 -0.90 -3.86
N LYS A 112 2.78 -0.59 -5.15
CA LYS A 112 1.46 -0.30 -5.76
C LYS A 112 0.49 -1.46 -5.58
N LYS A 113 0.94 -2.71 -5.77
CA LYS A 113 0.11 -3.90 -5.50
C LYS A 113 -0.29 -4.00 -4.02
N LYS A 114 0.64 -3.76 -3.09
CA LYS A 114 0.35 -3.77 -1.65
C LYS A 114 -0.66 -2.69 -1.26
N ILE A 115 -0.53 -1.49 -1.81
CA ILE A 115 -1.46 -0.37 -1.60
C ILE A 115 -2.85 -0.77 -2.10
N SER A 116 -2.97 -1.22 -3.36
CA SER A 116 -4.26 -1.63 -3.93
C SER A 116 -4.94 -2.75 -3.14
N ASN A 117 -4.20 -3.75 -2.68
CA ASN A 117 -4.75 -4.81 -1.85
C ASN A 117 -5.21 -4.28 -0.48
N SER A 118 -4.42 -3.39 0.13
CA SER A 118 -4.75 -2.80 1.43
C SER A 118 -5.96 -1.87 1.34
N GLU A 119 -6.14 -1.15 0.22
CA GLU A 119 -7.32 -0.33 -0.06
C GLU A 119 -8.58 -1.20 -0.22
N LYS A 120 -8.49 -2.33 -0.93
CA LYS A 120 -9.60 -3.29 -1.02
C LYS A 120 -10.01 -3.82 0.35
N HIS A 121 -9.04 -4.28 1.14
CA HIS A 121 -9.30 -4.75 2.50
C HIS A 121 -9.89 -3.66 3.41
N LEU A 122 -9.47 -2.40 3.24
CA LEU A 122 -10.03 -1.28 3.98
C LEU A 122 -11.49 -1.03 3.61
N SER A 123 -11.81 -1.06 2.30
CA SER A 123 -13.18 -0.93 1.80
C SER A 123 -14.08 -2.04 2.34
N ASP A 124 -13.61 -3.29 2.32
CA ASP A 124 -14.37 -4.44 2.86
C ASP A 124 -14.64 -4.30 4.36
N LYS A 125 -13.65 -3.81 5.13
CA LYS A 125 -13.79 -3.52 6.56
C LYS A 125 -14.78 -2.38 6.82
N GLN A 126 -14.74 -1.31 6.01
CA GLN A 126 -15.68 -0.18 6.11
C GLN A 126 -17.12 -0.63 5.81
N ASN A 127 -17.33 -1.45 4.77
CA ASN A 127 -18.63 -2.01 4.45
C ASN A 127 -19.15 -2.93 5.57
N SER A 128 -18.27 -3.74 6.16
CA SER A 128 -18.61 -4.59 7.31
C SER A 128 -19.03 -3.76 8.52
N LEU A 129 -18.31 -2.68 8.81
CA LEU A 129 -18.65 -1.75 9.88
C LEU A 129 -20.02 -1.09 9.66
N LEU A 130 -20.28 -0.58 8.46
CA LEU A 130 -21.57 0.03 8.11
C LEU A 130 -22.73 -0.95 8.32
N SER A 131 -22.56 -2.22 7.93
CA SER A 131 -23.57 -3.25 8.14
C SER A 131 -23.81 -3.58 9.62
N MET A 132 -22.80 -3.40 10.48
CA MET A 132 -22.94 -3.59 11.94
C MET A 132 -23.60 -2.39 12.61
N GLN A 133 -23.30 -1.17 12.15
CA GLN A 133 -23.95 0.05 12.63
C GLN A 133 -25.45 0.08 12.29
N GLN A 134 -25.81 -0.28 11.06
CA GLN A 134 -27.22 -0.38 10.65
C GLN A 134 -28.02 -1.40 11.47
N LYS A 135 -27.37 -2.43 12.01
CA LYS A 135 -27.99 -3.43 12.87
C LYS A 135 -28.05 -3.03 14.34
N SER A 136 -27.30 -2.02 14.78
CA SER A 136 -27.38 -1.50 16.15
C SER A 136 -28.39 -0.37 16.32
N ASP A 137 -28.81 0.25 15.21
CA ASP A 137 -29.80 1.34 15.17
C ASP A 137 -31.26 0.83 15.02
N VAL A 138 -31.45 -0.49 14.96
CA VAL A 138 -32.75 -1.21 14.97
C VAL A 138 -32.95 -1.85 16.32
#